data_AF-A0A6L6LUE7-F1
#
_entry.id   AF-A0A6L6LUE7-F1
#
_cell.length_a   1.000
_cell.length_b   1.000
_cell.length_c   1.000
_cell.angle_alpha   90.00
_cell.angle_beta   90.00
_cell.angle_gamma   90.00
#
_symmetry.space_group_name_H-M   'P 1'
#
loop_
_entity.id
_entity.type
_entity.pdbx_description
1 polymer ?
#
loop_
_entity_poly.entity_id
_entity_poly.type
_entity_poly.pdbx_seq_one_letter_code
_entity_poly.pdbx_strand_id
1 'polypeptide(L)'
;MDYNAFLDRQFVMTDNKRIDRVRDLYTTFNPEVDLEALKEGGYLEALAEMMEPVLMDLDDHSPEVVAYWAKQGMVKEFHGATSPMSWTEYETCTGYHWERPDCPTPQNEFKRWNSFVPVSAFAPKNKGRKYPVVVMLHGGQNPISIIDGWGIPQEAARREWIVIAPSVELDDVLDEILAEAKRLYPVDESRIYAAGFSYGGFMANFLGNKRPDVYAAVAPCGAPISNGFVDKAIGPEPQTPFDGVPRSLAMGTYMPIITVSGNLDGHRFPLYDAKLRGTDAPATDIFLDGINSWARVNRAPEIALSDVMALKENETVSAEEKNIGLPLAPDCRRTVVADGVTNYIGDLKSGDGVARVRIMCEMNMPHWPTPEMARQIFEFFSHFSRDPETKESIYTE
;
A
#
# COMPACT_ATOMS: atom_id res chain seq x y z
N MET A 1 -12.62 -24.78 -7.70
CA MET A 1 -11.15 -24.99 -7.78
C MET A 1 -10.73 -26.16 -6.86
N ASP A 2 -9.59 -26.84 -7.09
CA ASP A 2 -8.99 -27.71 -6.04
C ASP A 2 -8.22 -26.84 -5.04
N TYR A 3 -8.84 -26.55 -3.90
CA TYR A 3 -8.28 -25.67 -2.89
C TYR A 3 -6.98 -26.19 -2.29
N ASN A 4 -6.82 -27.50 -2.09
CA ASN A 4 -5.59 -28.03 -1.50
C ASN A 4 -4.42 -27.92 -2.48
N ALA A 5 -4.66 -28.26 -3.75
CA ALA A 5 -3.65 -28.10 -4.79
C ALA A 5 -3.21 -26.63 -4.92
N PHE A 6 -4.16 -25.69 -4.88
CA PHE A 6 -3.85 -24.25 -4.89
C PHE A 6 -3.04 -23.81 -3.67
N LEU A 7 -3.49 -24.17 -2.47
CA LEU A 7 -2.87 -23.80 -1.20
C LEU A 7 -1.43 -24.32 -1.06
N ASP A 8 -1.09 -25.41 -1.76
CA ASP A 8 0.24 -26.01 -1.76
C ASP A 8 1.16 -25.46 -2.87
N ARG A 9 0.66 -24.58 -3.76
CA ARG A 9 1.51 -23.87 -4.73
C ARG A 9 2.50 -22.96 -4.01
N GLN A 10 3.65 -22.77 -4.65
CA GLN A 10 4.81 -22.10 -4.09
C GLN A 10 5.10 -20.79 -4.82
N PHE A 11 5.66 -19.83 -4.09
CA PHE A 11 6.12 -18.55 -4.64
C PHE A 11 7.36 -18.08 -3.88
N VAL A 12 8.11 -17.15 -4.48
CA VAL A 12 9.27 -16.53 -3.83
C VAL A 12 8.77 -15.45 -2.88
N MET A 13 9.00 -15.65 -1.59
CA MET A 13 8.56 -14.72 -0.54
C MET A 13 9.60 -13.64 -0.25
N THR A 14 10.89 -13.98 -0.23
CA THR A 14 11.95 -13.03 0.14
C THR A 14 12.98 -12.83 -0.97
N ASP A 15 13.64 -11.68 -0.94
CA ASP A 15 14.71 -11.30 -1.85
C ASP A 15 15.90 -12.29 -1.81
N ASN A 16 16.14 -12.88 -0.63
CA ASN A 16 17.05 -14.01 -0.38
C ASN A 16 16.51 -15.37 -0.88
N LYS A 17 15.50 -15.37 -1.75
CA LYS A 17 14.93 -16.55 -2.43
C LYS A 17 14.30 -17.59 -1.49
N ARG A 18 13.77 -17.18 -0.33
CA ARG A 18 12.91 -18.07 0.48
C ARG A 18 11.64 -18.38 -0.31
N ILE A 19 11.26 -19.65 -0.33
CA ILE A 19 10.05 -20.14 -0.99
C ILE A 19 9.04 -20.57 0.08
N ASP A 20 7.86 -19.96 0.05
CA ASP A 20 6.74 -20.30 0.93
C ASP A 20 5.58 -20.87 0.10
N ARG A 21 4.59 -21.48 0.76
CA ARG A 21 3.33 -21.91 0.13
C ARG A 21 2.24 -20.88 0.36
N VAL A 22 1.23 -20.87 -0.50
CA VAL A 22 0.05 -20.00 -0.32
C VAL A 22 -0.58 -20.22 1.06
N ARG A 23 -0.70 -21.47 1.54
CA ARG A 23 -1.23 -21.74 2.89
C ARG A 23 -0.46 -21.07 4.02
N ASP A 24 0.84 -20.85 3.87
CA ASP A 24 1.68 -20.37 4.97
C ASP A 24 1.27 -18.95 5.38
N LEU A 25 0.82 -18.15 4.41
CA LEU A 25 0.23 -16.83 4.60
C LEU A 25 -0.95 -16.82 5.57
N TYR A 26 -1.77 -17.87 5.52
CA TYR A 26 -3.06 -17.92 6.22
C TYR A 26 -3.05 -18.81 7.44
N THR A 27 -2.21 -19.85 7.52
CA THR A 27 -2.25 -20.79 8.66
C THR A 27 -0.96 -20.87 9.44
N THR A 28 0.18 -20.64 8.80
CA THR A 28 1.50 -20.79 9.45
C THR A 28 1.88 -19.52 10.20
N PHE A 29 1.66 -18.35 9.59
CA PHE A 29 2.03 -17.07 10.18
C PHE A 29 0.96 -16.47 11.08
N ASN A 30 -0.30 -16.89 10.92
CA ASN A 30 -1.38 -16.52 11.83
C ASN A 30 -2.37 -17.69 12.01
N PRO A 31 -2.34 -18.40 13.16
CA PRO A 31 -3.22 -19.53 13.40
C PRO A 31 -4.68 -19.14 13.69
N GLU A 32 -5.00 -17.85 13.83
CA GLU A 32 -6.35 -17.35 14.13
C GLU A 32 -7.23 -17.22 12.89
N VAL A 33 -6.66 -17.35 11.69
CA VAL A 33 -7.42 -17.31 10.44
C VAL A 33 -8.29 -18.56 10.32
N ASP A 34 -9.58 -18.35 10.12
CA ASP A 34 -10.52 -19.40 9.73
C ASP A 34 -10.40 -19.66 8.23
N LEU A 35 -9.49 -20.56 7.86
CA LEU A 35 -9.25 -20.94 6.47
C LEU A 35 -10.46 -21.63 5.83
N GLU A 36 -11.29 -22.35 6.60
CA GLU A 36 -12.48 -23.01 6.04
C GLU A 36 -13.53 -21.97 5.66
N ALA A 37 -13.74 -20.93 6.48
CA ALA A 37 -14.60 -19.81 6.10
C ALA A 37 -14.12 -19.13 4.81
N LEU A 38 -12.81 -18.95 4.61
CA LEU A 38 -12.26 -18.40 3.37
C LEU A 38 -12.50 -19.31 2.15
N LYS A 39 -12.47 -20.63 2.33
CA LYS A 39 -12.81 -21.60 1.27
C LYS A 39 -14.29 -21.55 0.92
N GLU A 40 -15.16 -21.57 1.92
CA GLU A 40 -16.62 -21.57 1.76
C GLU A 40 -17.12 -20.24 1.16
N GLY A 41 -16.48 -19.13 1.53
CA GLY A 41 -16.80 -17.79 1.01
C GLY A 41 -16.34 -17.51 -0.42
N GLY A 42 -15.46 -18.35 -0.99
CA GLY A 42 -14.91 -18.17 -2.34
C GLY A 42 -13.68 -17.26 -2.43
N TYR A 43 -13.15 -16.79 -1.29
CA TYR A 43 -11.97 -15.92 -1.26
C TYR A 43 -10.76 -16.53 -1.95
N LEU A 44 -10.55 -17.85 -1.79
CA LEU A 44 -9.41 -18.53 -2.39
C LEU A 44 -9.45 -18.52 -3.92
N GLU A 45 -10.61 -18.41 -4.55
CA GLU A 45 -10.70 -18.31 -6.01
C GLU A 45 -10.18 -16.94 -6.49
N ALA A 46 -10.60 -15.86 -5.84
CA ALA A 46 -10.09 -14.52 -6.13
C ALA A 46 -8.60 -14.38 -5.79
N LEU A 47 -8.15 -14.98 -4.70
CA LEU A 47 -6.73 -15.05 -4.33
C LEU A 47 -5.91 -15.80 -5.39
N ALA A 48 -6.44 -16.90 -5.94
CA ALA A 48 -5.76 -17.68 -6.96
C ALA A 48 -5.57 -16.90 -8.27
N GLU A 49 -6.57 -16.12 -8.68
CA GLU A 49 -6.46 -15.20 -9.82
C GLU A 49 -5.44 -14.09 -9.54
N MET A 50 -5.48 -13.51 -8.35
CA MET A 50 -4.56 -12.44 -7.95
C MET A 50 -3.10 -12.92 -7.93
N MET A 51 -2.85 -14.11 -7.40
CA MET A 51 -1.50 -14.67 -7.25
C MET A 51 -1.02 -15.45 -8.49
N GLU A 52 -1.84 -15.62 -9.52
CA GLU A 52 -1.49 -16.41 -10.71
C GLU A 52 -0.08 -16.11 -11.27
N PRO A 53 0.35 -14.84 -11.40
CA PRO A 53 1.67 -14.50 -11.97
C PRO A 53 2.85 -14.99 -11.15
N VAL A 54 2.73 -14.97 -9.82
CA VAL A 54 3.82 -15.39 -8.91
C VAL A 54 3.81 -16.88 -8.61
N LEU A 55 2.73 -17.57 -9.00
CA LEU A 55 2.58 -19.01 -8.82
C LEU A 55 2.86 -19.81 -10.09
N MET A 56 2.85 -19.16 -11.27
CA MET A 56 3.11 -19.85 -12.54
C MET A 56 4.59 -20.13 -12.76
N ASP A 57 5.46 -19.21 -12.36
CA ASP A 57 6.91 -19.36 -12.37
C ASP A 57 7.50 -18.57 -11.19
N LEU A 58 8.63 -19.04 -10.66
CA LEU A 58 9.37 -18.37 -9.59
C LEU A 58 10.27 -17.26 -10.12
N ASP A 59 10.56 -17.26 -11.43
CA ASP A 59 11.27 -16.19 -12.13
C ASP A 59 10.29 -15.27 -12.84
N ASP A 60 10.26 -14.02 -12.42
CA ASP A 60 9.35 -13.01 -12.95
C ASP A 60 9.77 -12.46 -14.32
N HIS A 61 10.96 -12.87 -14.80
CA HIS A 61 11.46 -12.65 -16.15
C HIS A 61 11.09 -13.79 -17.12
N SER A 62 10.43 -14.86 -16.64
CA SER A 62 10.08 -15.99 -17.49
C SER A 62 9.16 -15.57 -18.66
N PRO A 63 9.28 -16.20 -19.84
CA PRO A 63 8.37 -15.95 -20.95
C PRO A 63 6.89 -16.11 -20.58
N GLU A 64 6.57 -17.02 -19.67
CA GLU A 64 5.22 -17.29 -19.17
C GLU A 64 4.66 -16.09 -18.41
N VAL A 65 5.43 -15.52 -17.47
CA VAL A 65 5.02 -14.35 -16.67
C VAL A 65 4.90 -13.11 -17.56
N VAL A 66 5.86 -12.88 -18.45
CA VAL A 66 5.80 -11.76 -19.41
C VAL A 66 4.59 -11.90 -20.34
N ALA A 67 4.31 -13.12 -20.82
CA ALA A 67 3.14 -13.39 -21.66
C ALA A 67 1.81 -13.24 -20.91
N TYR A 68 1.76 -13.54 -19.61
CA TYR A 68 0.59 -13.25 -18.78
C TYR A 68 0.25 -11.75 -18.82
N TRP A 69 1.23 -10.89 -18.55
CA TRP A 69 0.99 -9.44 -18.55
C TRP A 69 0.62 -8.90 -19.92
N ALA A 70 1.23 -9.41 -20.99
CA ALA A 70 0.84 -9.08 -22.35
C ALA A 70 -0.64 -9.41 -22.63
N LYS A 71 -1.14 -10.56 -22.14
CA LYS A 71 -2.56 -10.95 -22.26
C LYS A 71 -3.48 -10.03 -21.44
N GLN A 72 -3.00 -9.52 -20.31
CA GLN A 72 -3.72 -8.51 -19.50
C GLN A 72 -3.68 -7.11 -20.12
N GLY A 73 -3.06 -6.91 -21.29
CA GLY A 73 -2.96 -5.60 -21.93
C GLY A 73 -1.86 -4.72 -21.33
N MET A 74 -0.86 -5.31 -20.70
CA MET A 74 0.27 -4.61 -20.07
C MET A 74 1.60 -5.03 -20.71
N VAL A 75 2.52 -4.08 -20.83
CA VAL A 75 3.94 -4.32 -21.09
C VAL A 75 4.65 -4.30 -19.73
N LYS A 76 5.18 -5.45 -19.31
CA LYS A 76 6.08 -5.54 -18.15
C LYS A 76 7.51 -5.30 -18.62
N GLU A 77 8.20 -4.33 -18.02
CA GLU A 77 9.60 -4.03 -18.32
C GLU A 77 10.43 -4.01 -17.03
N PHE A 78 11.73 -4.25 -17.17
CA PHE A 78 12.68 -4.42 -16.07
C PHE A 78 13.81 -3.41 -16.24
N HIS A 79 14.08 -2.64 -15.18
CA HIS A 79 14.99 -1.51 -15.22
C HIS A 79 16.02 -1.59 -14.10
N GLY A 80 17.13 -0.88 -14.26
CA GLY A 80 18.10 -0.66 -13.18
C GLY A 80 18.91 -1.88 -12.73
N ALA A 81 18.79 -3.03 -13.41
CA ALA A 81 19.53 -4.25 -13.07
C ALA A 81 21.07 -4.07 -13.09
N THR A 82 21.56 -3.09 -13.85
CA THR A 82 22.98 -2.72 -13.96
C THR A 82 23.32 -1.39 -13.29
N SER A 83 22.36 -0.79 -12.56
CA SER A 83 22.53 0.50 -11.86
C SER A 83 22.71 0.24 -10.36
N PRO A 84 23.95 0.08 -9.86
CA PRO A 84 24.20 -0.21 -8.46
C PRO A 84 23.75 0.95 -7.56
N MET A 85 23.33 0.62 -6.35
CA MET A 85 23.11 1.63 -5.31
C MET A 85 24.46 2.08 -4.74
N SER A 86 24.70 3.39 -4.73
CA SER A 86 25.90 3.98 -4.13
C SER A 86 25.56 4.61 -2.79
N TRP A 87 25.80 3.86 -1.70
CA TRP A 87 25.55 4.36 -0.34
C TRP A 87 26.47 5.50 0.07
N THR A 88 27.68 5.57 -0.51
CA THR A 88 28.58 6.71 -0.33
C THR A 88 28.04 7.98 -1.00
N GLU A 89 27.48 7.88 -2.21
CA GLU A 89 26.83 9.02 -2.86
C GLU A 89 25.57 9.44 -2.09
N TYR A 90 24.76 8.47 -1.66
CA TYR A 90 23.58 8.73 -0.83
C TYR A 90 23.94 9.48 0.46
N GLU A 91 24.95 9.02 1.20
CA GLU A 91 25.44 9.71 2.39
C GLU A 91 26.00 11.10 2.05
N THR A 92 26.71 11.25 0.94
CA THR A 92 27.23 12.56 0.51
C THR A 92 26.09 13.55 0.23
N CYS A 93 25.00 13.10 -0.39
CA CYS A 93 23.86 13.92 -0.75
C CYS A 93 22.95 14.24 0.45
N THR A 94 22.76 13.28 1.36
CA THR A 94 21.78 13.38 2.46
C THR A 94 22.40 13.71 3.81
N GLY A 95 23.70 13.48 3.97
CA GLY A 95 24.40 13.50 5.26
C GLY A 95 24.04 12.32 6.18
N TYR A 96 23.26 11.34 5.68
CA TYR A 96 22.78 10.22 6.49
C TYR A 96 23.58 8.96 6.19
N HIS A 97 24.44 8.59 7.14
CA HIS A 97 25.29 7.40 7.03
C HIS A 97 24.46 6.12 7.19
N TRP A 98 24.76 5.13 6.35
CA TRP A 98 24.24 3.78 6.48
C TRP A 98 25.37 2.77 6.55
N GLU A 99 25.42 2.04 7.66
CA GLU A 99 26.23 0.84 7.76
C GLU A 99 25.41 -0.34 7.24
N ARG A 100 25.91 -0.97 6.17
CA ARG A 100 25.31 -2.19 5.63
C ARG A 100 25.25 -3.25 6.75
N PRO A 101 24.07 -3.80 7.08
CA PRO A 101 23.98 -4.91 8.02
C PRO A 101 24.82 -6.10 7.58
N ASP A 102 25.28 -6.93 8.53
CA ASP A 102 26.03 -8.16 8.25
C ASP A 102 25.21 -9.18 7.42
N CYS A 103 23.88 -9.02 7.36
CA CYS A 103 23.02 -9.83 6.51
C CYS A 103 22.88 -9.23 5.09
N PRO A 104 22.91 -10.08 4.04
CA PRO A 104 22.59 -9.61 2.69
C PRO A 104 21.16 -9.06 2.60
N THR A 105 21.05 -7.82 2.14
CA THR A 105 19.80 -7.16 1.73
C THR A 105 19.81 -6.93 0.21
N PRO A 106 19.55 -7.96 -0.63
CA PRO A 106 19.53 -7.84 -2.09
C PRO A 106 18.73 -6.64 -2.63
N GLN A 107 17.64 -6.26 -1.94
CA GLN A 107 16.87 -5.06 -2.30
C GLN A 107 17.70 -3.76 -2.37
N ASN A 108 18.78 -3.66 -1.57
CA ASN A 108 19.60 -2.46 -1.40
C ASN A 108 20.82 -2.43 -2.33
N GLU A 109 20.98 -3.40 -3.23
CA GLU A 109 22.18 -3.54 -4.06
C GLU A 109 22.11 -2.73 -5.35
N PHE A 110 20.91 -2.57 -5.92
CA PHE A 110 20.68 -1.93 -7.21
C PHE A 110 19.42 -1.07 -7.17
N LYS A 111 19.40 -0.01 -7.97
CA LYS A 111 18.22 0.83 -8.21
C LYS A 111 17.24 0.15 -9.18
N ARG A 112 16.92 -1.13 -8.92
CA ARG A 112 16.01 -1.92 -9.76
C ARG A 112 14.59 -1.43 -9.62
N TRP A 113 13.84 -1.50 -10.71
CA TRP A 113 12.40 -1.31 -10.68
C TRP A 113 11.74 -2.02 -11.87
N ASN A 114 10.52 -2.48 -11.65
CA ASN A 114 9.67 -3.02 -12.70
C ASN A 114 8.61 -1.99 -13.07
N SER A 115 8.27 -1.91 -14.35
CA SER A 115 7.13 -1.11 -14.82
C SER A 115 6.08 -1.99 -15.47
N PHE A 116 4.81 -1.71 -15.19
CA PHE A 116 3.68 -2.27 -15.91
C PHE A 116 2.99 -1.12 -16.64
N VAL A 117 3.09 -1.09 -17.96
CA VAL A 117 2.58 0.01 -18.79
C VAL A 117 1.47 -0.49 -19.70
N PRO A 118 0.29 0.14 -19.76
CA PRO A 118 -0.77 -0.28 -20.66
C PRO A 118 -0.29 -0.31 -22.11
N VAL A 119 -0.57 -1.38 -22.86
CA VAL A 119 -0.19 -1.47 -24.29
C VAL A 119 -0.72 -0.30 -25.11
N SER A 120 -1.83 0.30 -24.66
CA SER A 120 -2.45 1.45 -25.29
C SER A 120 -1.58 2.71 -25.22
N ALA A 121 -0.65 2.82 -24.26
CA ALA A 121 0.29 3.94 -24.16
C ALA A 121 1.26 4.00 -25.36
N PHE A 122 1.51 2.87 -26.02
CA PHE A 122 2.38 2.76 -27.19
C PHE A 122 1.61 2.86 -28.51
N ALA A 123 0.27 2.91 -28.48
CA ALA A 123 -0.54 2.96 -29.69
C ALA A 123 -0.52 4.37 -30.32
N PRO A 124 -0.19 4.53 -31.62
CA PRO A 124 -0.14 5.85 -32.27
C PRO A 124 -1.42 6.68 -32.14
N LYS A 125 -2.59 6.03 -32.08
CA LYS A 125 -3.90 6.68 -31.89
C LYS A 125 -4.06 7.39 -30.54
N ASN A 126 -3.26 7.00 -29.53
CA ASN A 126 -3.29 7.56 -28.18
C ASN A 126 -2.15 8.57 -27.95
N LYS A 127 -1.45 9.01 -29.01
CA LYS A 127 -0.39 10.01 -28.89
C LYS A 127 -0.92 11.26 -28.18
N GLY A 128 -0.31 11.61 -27.05
CA GLY A 128 -0.70 12.75 -26.22
C GLY A 128 -1.63 12.41 -25.06
N ARG A 129 -2.25 11.21 -25.03
CA ARG A 129 -2.95 10.72 -23.83
C ARG A 129 -1.94 10.52 -22.70
N LYS A 130 -2.29 10.97 -21.50
CA LYS A 130 -1.52 10.77 -20.27
C LYS A 130 -2.18 9.74 -19.37
N TYR A 131 -1.38 9.02 -18.61
CA TYR A 131 -1.77 7.85 -17.84
C TYR A 131 -1.42 8.03 -16.36
N PRO A 132 -2.37 7.78 -15.43
CA PRO A 132 -2.07 7.77 -14.00
C PRO A 132 -0.99 6.76 -13.65
N VAL A 133 -0.26 7.02 -12.57
CA VAL A 133 0.83 6.18 -12.07
C VAL A 133 0.56 5.81 -10.61
N VAL A 134 0.70 4.53 -10.28
CA VAL A 134 0.83 4.06 -8.89
C VAL A 134 2.25 3.56 -8.68
N VAL A 135 2.97 4.19 -7.76
CA VAL A 135 4.22 3.65 -7.21
C VAL A 135 3.85 2.65 -6.11
N MET A 136 4.10 1.37 -6.33
CA MET A 136 3.77 0.30 -5.39
C MET A 136 5.02 -0.20 -4.66
N LEU A 137 5.09 0.04 -3.35
CA LEU A 137 6.22 -0.31 -2.49
C LEU A 137 6.00 -1.69 -1.84
N HIS A 138 7.05 -2.52 -1.82
CA HIS A 138 6.95 -3.90 -1.33
C HIS A 138 7.17 -4.00 0.19
N GLY A 139 7.07 -5.21 0.75
CA GLY A 139 7.44 -5.43 2.13
C GLY A 139 8.96 -5.50 2.27
N GLY A 140 9.47 -5.26 3.48
CA GLY A 140 10.91 -5.28 3.71
C GLY A 140 11.45 -6.67 3.43
N GLN A 141 12.53 -6.75 2.65
CA GLN A 141 13.18 -7.98 2.19
C GLN A 141 12.28 -8.85 1.29
N ASN A 142 11.19 -8.31 0.72
CA ASN A 142 10.51 -9.00 -0.37
C ASN A 142 11.22 -8.73 -1.71
N PRO A 143 11.15 -9.67 -2.67
CA PRO A 143 11.57 -9.36 -4.02
C PRO A 143 10.52 -8.49 -4.70
N ILE A 144 10.94 -7.57 -5.59
CA ILE A 144 10.03 -6.72 -6.39
C ILE A 144 8.96 -7.56 -7.11
N SER A 145 9.34 -8.75 -7.57
CA SER A 145 8.47 -9.69 -8.27
C SER A 145 7.22 -10.11 -7.49
N ILE A 146 7.20 -9.95 -6.17
CA ILE A 146 6.03 -10.32 -5.36
C ILE A 146 4.82 -9.45 -5.68
N ILE A 147 5.04 -8.22 -6.15
CA ILE A 147 3.99 -7.24 -6.51
C ILE A 147 3.13 -7.76 -7.67
N ASP A 148 3.68 -8.60 -8.56
CA ASP A 148 2.92 -9.26 -9.62
C ASP A 148 1.70 -10.04 -9.05
N GLY A 149 1.79 -10.52 -7.81
CA GLY A 149 0.78 -11.32 -7.13
C GLY A 149 -0.11 -10.56 -6.14
N TRP A 150 -0.08 -9.23 -6.12
CA TRP A 150 -0.77 -8.39 -5.12
C TRP A 150 -2.03 -7.68 -5.66
N GLY A 151 -2.45 -7.97 -6.89
CA GLY A 151 -3.66 -7.39 -7.48
C GLY A 151 -3.49 -5.97 -8.00
N ILE A 152 -2.45 -5.25 -7.56
CA ILE A 152 -2.17 -3.86 -7.97
C ILE A 152 -1.93 -3.75 -9.49
N PRO A 153 -1.07 -4.55 -10.13
CA PRO A 153 -0.90 -4.46 -11.58
C PRO A 153 -2.14 -4.95 -12.35
N GLN A 154 -2.93 -5.89 -11.82
CA GLN A 154 -4.19 -6.32 -12.42
C GLN A 154 -5.25 -5.20 -12.40
N GLU A 155 -5.41 -4.50 -11.28
CA GLU A 155 -6.32 -3.35 -11.18
C GLU A 155 -5.88 -2.18 -12.07
N ALA A 156 -4.56 -1.96 -12.18
CA ALA A 156 -4.00 -1.00 -13.12
C ALA A 156 -4.29 -1.38 -14.58
N ALA A 157 -4.15 -2.66 -14.93
CA ALA A 157 -4.48 -3.15 -16.26
C ALA A 157 -5.95 -2.88 -16.65
N ARG A 158 -6.88 -3.15 -15.72
CA ARG A 158 -8.33 -2.89 -15.91
C ARG A 158 -8.64 -1.41 -16.15
N ARG A 159 -7.85 -0.49 -15.60
CA ARG A 159 -8.05 0.97 -15.70
C ARG A 159 -7.15 1.65 -16.72
N GLU A 160 -6.23 0.90 -17.32
CA GLU A 160 -5.11 1.43 -18.11
C GLU A 160 -4.30 2.47 -17.30
N TRP A 161 -3.77 2.08 -16.14
CA TRP A 161 -2.83 2.87 -15.34
C TRP A 161 -1.43 2.27 -15.41
N ILE A 162 -0.41 3.08 -15.15
CA ILE A 162 0.97 2.63 -15.06
C ILE A 162 1.26 2.22 -13.60
N VAL A 163 1.97 1.11 -13.41
CA VAL A 163 2.54 0.74 -12.10
C VAL A 163 4.05 0.81 -12.17
N ILE A 164 4.65 1.42 -11.16
CA ILE A 164 6.10 1.43 -10.93
C ILE A 164 6.35 0.69 -9.62
N ALA A 165 7.16 -0.37 -9.66
CA ALA A 165 7.49 -1.21 -8.53
C ALA A 165 9.01 -1.14 -8.29
N PRO A 166 9.48 -0.26 -7.38
CA PRO A 166 10.89 -0.09 -7.07
C PRO A 166 11.40 -1.19 -6.12
N SER A 167 12.72 -1.44 -6.15
CA SER A 167 13.43 -2.26 -5.16
C SER A 167 13.86 -1.49 -3.92
N VAL A 168 14.05 -0.18 -4.09
CA VAL A 168 14.49 0.74 -3.03
C VAL A 168 13.41 1.80 -2.86
N GLU A 169 12.95 1.98 -1.64
CA GLU A 169 11.71 2.69 -1.29
C GLU A 169 11.98 4.13 -0.78
N LEU A 170 13.24 4.55 -0.77
CA LEU A 170 13.73 5.89 -0.41
C LEU A 170 13.24 6.97 -1.38
N ASP A 171 12.78 8.11 -0.85
CA ASP A 171 12.10 9.16 -1.63
C ASP A 171 12.96 9.81 -2.72
N ASP A 172 14.27 9.93 -2.50
CA ASP A 172 15.23 10.42 -3.49
C ASP A 172 15.46 9.42 -4.63
N VAL A 173 15.52 8.12 -4.33
CA VAL A 173 15.59 7.07 -5.36
C VAL A 173 14.29 7.00 -6.15
N LEU A 174 13.14 7.17 -5.49
CA LEU A 174 11.85 7.24 -6.16
C LEU A 174 11.73 8.46 -7.07
N ASP A 175 12.30 9.62 -6.69
CA ASP A 175 12.35 10.80 -7.56
C ASP A 175 13.15 10.53 -8.84
N GLU A 176 14.30 9.85 -8.74
CA GLU A 176 15.10 9.44 -9.91
C GLU A 176 14.30 8.50 -10.82
N ILE A 177 13.64 7.48 -10.23
CA ILE A 177 12.82 6.52 -10.97
C ILE A 177 11.64 7.22 -11.66
N LEU A 178 10.94 8.12 -10.96
CA LEU A 178 9.84 8.88 -11.54
C LEU A 178 10.30 9.82 -12.66
N ALA A 179 11.49 10.43 -12.52
CA ALA A 179 12.07 11.24 -13.58
C ALA A 179 12.35 10.42 -14.85
N GLU A 180 12.89 9.21 -14.70
CA GLU A 180 13.10 8.31 -15.83
C GLU A 180 11.78 7.79 -16.41
N ALA A 181 10.82 7.39 -15.57
CA ALA A 181 9.50 6.96 -16.03
C ALA A 181 8.77 8.04 -16.83
N LYS A 182 8.91 9.33 -16.47
CA LYS A 182 8.36 10.46 -17.25
C LYS A 182 9.03 10.64 -18.62
N ARG A 183 10.28 10.20 -18.78
CA ARG A 183 10.98 10.20 -20.08
C ARG A 183 10.54 9.02 -20.95
N LEU A 184 10.32 7.85 -20.33
CA LEU A 184 9.95 6.62 -21.02
C LEU A 184 8.46 6.57 -21.38
N TYR A 185 7.59 7.10 -20.52
CA TYR A 185 6.15 6.88 -20.58
C TYR A 185 5.34 8.18 -20.52
N PRO A 186 4.12 8.19 -21.09
CA PRO A 186 3.23 9.34 -21.02
C PRO A 186 2.54 9.46 -19.64
N VAL A 187 3.32 9.75 -18.61
CA VAL A 187 2.84 9.95 -17.23
C VAL A 187 1.92 11.17 -17.14
N ASP A 188 0.78 10.98 -16.47
CA ASP A 188 -0.06 12.06 -15.96
C ASP A 188 0.50 12.55 -14.62
N GLU A 189 1.18 13.69 -14.66
CA GLU A 189 1.84 14.26 -13.48
C GLU A 189 0.84 14.77 -12.44
N SER A 190 -0.45 14.92 -12.79
CA SER A 190 -1.49 15.25 -11.82
C SER A 190 -2.02 14.04 -11.06
N ARG A 191 -1.71 12.82 -11.52
CA ARG A 191 -2.25 11.55 -10.98
C ARG A 191 -1.13 10.55 -10.73
N ILE A 192 -0.19 10.95 -9.87
CA ILE A 192 0.84 10.06 -9.31
C ILE A 192 0.42 9.72 -7.89
N TYR A 193 0.36 8.43 -7.57
CA TYR A 193 -0.03 7.92 -6.26
C TYR A 193 1.08 7.03 -5.70
N ALA A 194 1.12 6.88 -4.38
CA ALA A 194 1.98 5.90 -3.72
C ALA A 194 1.14 4.92 -2.91
N ALA A 195 1.37 3.63 -3.07
CA ALA A 195 0.76 2.58 -2.28
C ALA A 195 1.86 1.65 -1.77
N GLY A 196 1.61 0.94 -0.68
CA GLY A 196 2.56 -0.08 -0.23
C GLY A 196 2.02 -0.95 0.86
N PHE A 197 2.68 -2.10 1.07
CA PHE A 197 2.27 -3.07 2.07
C PHE A 197 3.38 -3.35 3.09
N SER A 198 3.04 -3.45 4.38
CA SER A 198 4.00 -3.71 5.46
C SER A 198 5.08 -2.62 5.55
N TYR A 199 6.35 -2.93 5.31
CA TYR A 199 7.40 -1.89 5.22
C TYR A 199 7.09 -0.84 4.13
N GLY A 200 6.66 -1.27 2.95
CA GLY A 200 6.21 -0.37 1.89
C GLY A 200 4.98 0.43 2.31
N GLY A 201 4.14 -0.11 3.20
CA GLY A 201 3.03 0.63 3.81
C GLY A 201 3.54 1.75 4.71
N PHE A 202 4.53 1.46 5.56
CA PHE A 202 5.23 2.47 6.35
C PHE A 202 5.88 3.54 5.44
N MET A 203 6.55 3.13 4.36
CA MET A 203 7.18 4.05 3.41
C MET A 203 6.14 4.87 2.62
N ALA A 204 5.00 4.30 2.24
CA ALA A 204 3.91 5.06 1.61
C ALA A 204 3.31 6.12 2.55
N ASN A 205 3.18 5.81 3.85
CA ASN A 205 2.80 6.80 4.87
C ASN A 205 3.86 7.91 4.98
N PHE A 206 5.14 7.54 4.93
CA PHE A 206 6.26 8.48 4.95
C PHE A 206 6.26 9.41 3.73
N LEU A 207 6.03 8.88 2.53
CA LEU A 207 5.91 9.66 1.30
C LEU A 207 4.74 10.63 1.34
N GLY A 208 3.58 10.22 1.83
CA GLY A 208 2.43 11.12 1.98
C GLY A 208 2.69 12.28 2.93
N ASN A 209 3.49 12.07 3.98
CA ASN A 209 3.90 13.11 4.91
C ASN A 209 5.02 14.02 4.35
N LYS A 210 5.98 13.48 3.59
CA LYS A 210 7.15 14.22 3.07
C LYS A 210 6.94 14.89 1.71
N ARG A 211 6.22 14.23 0.79
CA ARG A 211 6.17 14.57 -0.64
C ARG A 211 4.77 14.91 -1.16
N PRO A 212 4.02 15.81 -0.50
CA PRO A 212 2.72 16.26 -1.00
C PRO A 212 2.77 17.10 -2.28
N ASP A 213 3.96 17.47 -2.72
CA ASP A 213 4.25 18.06 -4.02
C ASP A 213 4.22 17.07 -5.19
N VAL A 214 4.37 15.76 -4.91
CA VAL A 214 4.42 14.69 -5.91
C VAL A 214 3.12 13.91 -5.95
N TYR A 215 2.65 13.45 -4.79
CA TYR A 215 1.56 12.47 -4.74
C TYR A 215 0.18 13.14 -4.62
N ALA A 216 -0.78 12.63 -5.39
CA ALA A 216 -2.18 13.05 -5.33
C ALA A 216 -2.95 12.39 -4.18
N ALA A 217 -2.58 11.15 -3.83
CA ALA A 217 -3.08 10.40 -2.69
C ALA A 217 -2.10 9.26 -2.34
N VAL A 218 -2.21 8.72 -1.11
CA VAL A 218 -1.38 7.60 -0.66
C VAL A 218 -2.19 6.45 -0.06
N ALA A 219 -1.67 5.23 -0.16
CA ALA A 219 -2.27 4.02 0.39
C ALA A 219 -1.27 3.19 1.24
N PRO A 220 -0.98 3.63 2.47
CA PRO A 220 -0.20 2.82 3.41
C PRO A 220 -1.06 1.67 3.95
N CYS A 221 -0.75 0.44 3.53
CA CYS A 221 -1.48 -0.76 3.94
C CYS A 221 -0.59 -1.72 4.74
N GLY A 222 -1.19 -2.58 5.56
CA GLY A 222 -0.47 -3.52 6.42
C GLY A 222 0.48 -2.85 7.44
N ALA A 223 0.32 -1.56 7.69
CA ALA A 223 1.13 -0.78 8.64
C ALA A 223 0.24 0.28 9.32
N PRO A 224 0.51 0.65 10.58
CA PRO A 224 -0.19 1.77 11.20
C PRO A 224 0.18 3.08 10.50
N ILE A 225 -0.81 3.94 10.27
CA ILE A 225 -0.60 5.30 9.76
C ILE A 225 -0.14 6.21 10.89
N SER A 226 0.69 7.21 10.58
CA SER A 226 1.25 8.13 11.57
C SER A 226 1.57 9.49 10.96
N ASN A 227 2.04 10.44 11.78
CA ASN A 227 2.62 11.69 11.31
C ASN A 227 3.99 11.52 10.61
N GLY A 228 4.48 10.28 10.49
CA GLY A 228 5.74 9.96 9.81
C GLY A 228 7.00 10.27 10.63
N PHE A 229 6.89 10.64 11.92
CA PHE A 229 8.07 10.92 12.75
C PHE A 229 9.03 9.73 12.77
N VAL A 230 10.30 9.99 12.47
CA VAL A 230 11.38 9.01 12.45
C VAL A 230 12.67 9.73 12.83
N ASP A 231 13.31 9.34 13.93
CA ASP A 231 14.61 9.88 14.34
C ASP A 231 15.79 9.02 13.85
N LYS A 232 15.52 7.74 13.56
CA LYS A 232 16.47 6.75 13.04
C LYS A 232 15.81 5.85 12.01
N ALA A 233 16.61 5.33 11.09
CA ALA A 233 16.14 4.37 10.11
C ALA A 233 15.38 3.19 10.74
N ILE A 234 14.29 2.83 10.09
CA ILE A 234 13.41 1.70 10.42
C ILE A 234 13.36 0.82 9.18
N GLY A 235 13.61 -0.48 9.35
CA GLY A 235 13.56 -1.43 8.24
C GLY A 235 14.89 -1.58 7.51
N PRO A 236 14.87 -2.12 6.28
CA PRO A 236 16.08 -2.47 5.54
C PRO A 236 16.86 -1.28 4.97
N GLU A 237 16.24 -0.10 4.82
CA GLU A 237 16.84 1.06 4.16
C GLU A 237 17.21 2.18 5.14
N PRO A 238 18.18 3.04 4.81
CA PRO A 238 18.54 4.20 5.61
C PRO A 238 17.68 5.43 5.29
N GLN A 239 16.38 5.39 5.57
CA GLN A 239 15.55 6.58 5.38
C GLN A 239 16.05 7.73 6.25
N THR A 240 16.12 8.93 5.67
CA THR A 240 16.50 10.14 6.40
C THR A 240 15.50 10.42 7.52
N PRO A 241 15.92 10.99 8.67
CA PRO A 241 15.00 11.40 9.72
C PRO A 241 13.90 12.36 9.23
N PHE A 242 12.73 12.29 9.86
CA PHE A 242 11.62 13.20 9.63
C PHE A 242 11.04 13.70 10.96
N ASP A 243 10.75 15.01 11.01
CA ASP A 243 10.34 15.73 12.21
C ASP A 243 8.89 15.47 12.66
N GLY A 244 8.13 14.66 11.91
CA GLY A 244 6.73 14.38 12.21
C GLY A 244 5.78 15.52 11.90
N VAL A 245 6.19 16.51 11.11
CA VAL A 245 5.35 17.62 10.66
C VAL A 245 4.95 17.40 9.19
N PRO A 246 3.73 16.93 8.90
CA PRO A 246 3.29 16.68 7.52
C PRO A 246 3.47 17.93 6.64
N ARG A 247 4.17 17.79 5.50
CA ARG A 247 4.52 18.94 4.63
C ARG A 247 3.30 19.55 3.94
N SER A 248 2.19 18.82 3.86
CA SER A 248 0.91 19.29 3.33
C SER A 248 0.35 20.46 4.13
N LEU A 249 0.59 20.48 5.45
CA LEU A 249 0.18 21.58 6.32
C LEU A 249 0.89 22.88 5.95
N ALA A 250 2.21 22.83 5.73
CA ALA A 250 2.99 23.99 5.31
C ALA A 250 2.61 24.46 3.89
N MET A 251 2.27 23.52 3.01
CA MET A 251 1.78 23.82 1.66
C MET A 251 0.32 24.32 1.64
N GLY A 252 -0.40 24.25 2.76
CA GLY A 252 -1.82 24.64 2.81
C GLY A 252 -2.73 23.77 1.96
N THR A 253 -2.37 22.51 1.70
CA THR A 253 -3.08 21.58 0.83
C THR A 253 -3.53 20.31 1.56
N TYR A 254 -4.39 19.51 0.94
CA TYR A 254 -4.83 18.21 1.45
C TYR A 254 -3.88 17.08 0.98
N MET A 255 -3.82 15.98 1.73
CA MET A 255 -3.19 14.75 1.29
C MET A 255 -4.13 13.57 1.57
N PRO A 256 -4.95 13.16 0.59
CA PRO A 256 -5.85 12.02 0.73
C PRO A 256 -5.12 10.72 1.02
N ILE A 257 -5.71 9.90 1.88
CA ILE A 257 -5.14 8.64 2.35
C ILE A 257 -6.20 7.55 2.48
N ILE A 258 -5.85 6.34 2.06
CA ILE A 258 -6.60 5.11 2.35
C ILE A 258 -5.67 4.09 3.03
N THR A 259 -6.08 3.51 4.14
CA THR A 259 -5.39 2.36 4.75
C THR A 259 -6.31 1.15 4.77
N VAL A 260 -5.77 0.01 4.37
CA VAL A 260 -6.46 -1.28 4.39
C VAL A 260 -5.59 -2.25 5.18
N SER A 261 -6.18 -2.96 6.14
CA SER A 261 -5.50 -4.03 6.87
C SER A 261 -6.50 -5.07 7.36
N GLY A 262 -6.02 -6.31 7.50
CA GLY A 262 -6.79 -7.37 8.11
C GLY A 262 -6.97 -7.17 9.62
N ASN A 263 -8.09 -7.64 10.17
CA ASN A 263 -8.33 -7.60 11.61
C ASN A 263 -7.37 -8.51 12.39
N LEU A 264 -6.79 -9.53 11.75
CA LEU A 264 -5.77 -10.41 12.31
C LEU A 264 -4.35 -9.93 11.98
N ASP A 265 -4.19 -8.72 11.43
CA ASP A 265 -2.89 -8.12 11.14
C ASP A 265 -2.42 -7.23 12.30
N GLY A 266 -1.67 -7.83 13.22
CA GLY A 266 -0.89 -7.10 14.22
C GLY A 266 -1.71 -6.38 15.30
N HIS A 267 -2.89 -6.91 15.65
CA HIS A 267 -3.78 -6.40 16.71
C HIS A 267 -4.08 -4.89 16.56
N ARG A 268 -4.34 -4.41 15.34
CA ARG A 268 -4.70 -3.01 15.08
C ARG A 268 -6.20 -2.75 15.21
N PHE A 269 -7.00 -3.79 15.02
CA PHE A 269 -8.45 -3.73 15.05
C PHE A 269 -9.02 -4.71 16.09
N PRO A 270 -10.11 -4.33 16.78
CA PRO A 270 -10.66 -2.98 16.83
C PRO A 270 -9.71 -2.01 17.55
N LEU A 271 -9.72 -0.73 17.19
CA LEU A 271 -8.75 0.25 17.69
C LEU A 271 -8.73 0.37 19.23
N TYR A 272 -9.87 0.25 19.90
CA TYR A 272 -9.97 0.33 21.36
C TYR A 272 -9.30 -0.85 22.10
N ASP A 273 -8.92 -1.92 21.39
CA ASP A 273 -8.14 -3.05 21.91
C ASP A 273 -6.78 -3.17 21.23
N ALA A 274 -6.33 -2.11 20.54
CA ALA A 274 -5.10 -2.14 19.79
C ALA A 274 -3.87 -2.35 20.67
N LYS A 275 -2.90 -3.12 20.17
CA LYS A 275 -1.65 -3.44 20.87
C LYS A 275 -0.42 -3.17 20.02
N LEU A 276 0.69 -2.88 20.68
CA LEU A 276 1.98 -2.80 20.01
C LEU A 276 2.37 -4.19 19.50
N ARG A 277 2.76 -4.26 18.23
CA ARG A 277 3.10 -5.51 17.54
C ARG A 277 4.10 -6.35 18.35
N GLY A 278 3.75 -7.61 18.60
CA GLY A 278 4.60 -8.56 19.33
C GLY A 278 4.63 -8.36 20.85
N THR A 279 3.73 -7.53 21.39
CA THR A 279 3.63 -7.27 22.83
C THR A 279 2.16 -7.21 23.28
N ASP A 280 1.92 -7.24 24.59
CA ASP A 280 0.61 -6.98 25.18
C ASP A 280 0.38 -5.50 25.56
N ALA A 281 1.34 -4.62 25.26
CA ALA A 281 1.22 -3.20 25.59
C ALA A 281 0.12 -2.56 24.73
N PRO A 282 -0.80 -1.76 25.33
CA PRO A 282 -1.82 -1.05 24.56
C PRO A 282 -1.19 -0.04 23.61
N ALA A 283 -1.81 0.15 22.45
CA ALA A 283 -1.39 1.08 21.41
C ALA A 283 -2.53 1.94 20.85
N THR A 284 -3.71 1.91 21.49
CA THR A 284 -4.89 2.67 21.06
C THR A 284 -4.60 4.15 20.89
N ASP A 285 -3.93 4.77 21.87
CA ASP A 285 -3.54 6.18 21.83
C ASP A 285 -2.55 6.48 20.69
N ILE A 286 -1.54 5.64 20.52
CA ILE A 286 -0.53 5.78 19.47
C ILE A 286 -1.16 5.71 18.07
N PHE A 287 -2.02 4.71 17.83
CA PHE A 287 -2.67 4.56 16.52
C PHE A 287 -3.73 5.63 16.29
N LEU A 288 -4.46 6.05 17.33
CA LEU A 288 -5.39 7.17 17.25
C LEU A 288 -4.69 8.49 16.94
N ASP A 289 -3.53 8.76 17.55
CA ASP A 289 -2.73 9.95 17.26
C ASP A 289 -2.29 9.98 15.79
N GLY A 290 -1.95 8.82 15.22
CA GLY A 290 -1.65 8.69 13.80
C GLY A 290 -2.85 8.98 12.90
N ILE A 291 -4.02 8.43 13.23
CA ILE A 291 -5.28 8.73 12.53
C ILE A 291 -5.63 10.22 12.62
N ASN A 292 -5.50 10.82 13.81
CA ASN A 292 -5.78 12.24 14.04
C ASN A 292 -4.78 13.17 13.34
N SER A 293 -3.52 12.76 13.18
CA SER A 293 -2.56 13.47 12.33
C SER A 293 -3.07 13.55 10.88
N TRP A 294 -3.57 12.45 10.34
CA TRP A 294 -4.13 12.41 8.99
C TRP A 294 -5.48 13.13 8.88
N ALA A 295 -6.30 13.11 9.92
CA ALA A 295 -7.50 13.94 10.02
C ALA A 295 -7.14 15.42 9.93
N ARG A 296 -6.10 15.87 10.66
CA ARG A 296 -5.59 17.25 10.62
C ARG A 296 -5.12 17.68 9.24
N VAL A 297 -4.27 16.85 8.63
CA VAL A 297 -3.79 17.06 7.26
C VAL A 297 -4.95 17.26 6.30
N ASN A 298 -6.03 16.52 6.51
CA ASN A 298 -7.20 16.57 5.66
C ASN A 298 -8.32 17.50 6.17
N ARG A 299 -8.09 18.30 7.22
CA ARG A 299 -9.09 19.20 7.83
C ARG A 299 -10.41 18.47 8.16
N ALA A 300 -10.32 17.22 8.58
CA ALA A 300 -11.41 16.44 9.14
C ALA A 300 -11.42 16.60 10.68
N PRO A 301 -12.57 16.43 11.35
CA PRO A 301 -12.63 16.41 12.80
C PRO A 301 -11.76 15.29 13.38
N GLU A 302 -11.02 15.62 14.44
CA GLU A 302 -10.30 14.62 15.23
C GLU A 302 -11.24 13.85 16.16
N ILE A 303 -10.82 12.65 16.52
CA ILE A 303 -11.55 11.73 17.37
C ILE A 303 -10.91 11.73 18.76
N ALA A 304 -11.73 11.88 19.80
CA ALA A 304 -11.25 11.82 21.17
C ALA A 304 -11.01 10.38 21.62
N LEU A 305 -9.94 10.14 22.37
CA LEU A 305 -9.64 8.82 22.94
C LEU A 305 -10.78 8.29 23.81
N SER A 306 -11.44 9.17 24.58
CA SER A 306 -12.60 8.80 25.38
C SER A 306 -13.74 8.20 24.56
N ASP A 307 -13.96 8.71 23.34
CA ASP A 307 -15.05 8.27 22.48
C ASP A 307 -14.72 6.90 21.87
N VAL A 308 -13.45 6.67 21.49
CA VAL A 308 -12.95 5.35 21.07
C VAL A 308 -13.14 4.32 22.18
N MET A 309 -12.72 4.65 23.40
CA MET A 309 -12.82 3.73 24.54
C MET A 309 -14.28 3.45 24.94
N ALA A 310 -15.19 4.42 24.76
CA ALA A 310 -16.60 4.25 25.06
C ALA A 310 -17.30 3.22 24.14
N LEU A 311 -16.76 2.95 22.94
CA LEU A 311 -17.32 1.94 22.03
C LEU A 311 -17.23 0.52 22.60
N LYS A 312 -16.18 0.24 23.38
CA LYS A 312 -15.88 -1.11 23.87
C LYS A 312 -17.03 -1.73 24.67
N GLU A 313 -17.69 -0.92 25.49
CA GLU A 313 -18.79 -1.33 26.37
C GLU A 313 -20.17 -1.02 25.78
N ASN A 314 -20.23 -0.43 24.58
CA ASN A 314 -21.47 0.00 23.97
C ASN A 314 -22.05 -1.07 23.03
N GLU A 315 -23.05 -1.80 23.50
CA GLU A 315 -23.71 -2.87 22.72
C GLU A 315 -24.56 -2.35 21.53
N THR A 316 -24.80 -1.05 21.44
CA THR A 316 -25.67 -0.45 20.40
C THR A 316 -24.92 0.12 19.20
N VAL A 317 -23.59 0.03 19.18
CA VAL A 317 -22.78 0.51 18.05
C VAL A 317 -23.00 -0.34 16.81
N SER A 318 -22.77 0.25 15.64
CA SER A 318 -22.82 -0.48 14.37
C SER A 318 -21.69 -1.53 14.25
N ALA A 319 -21.83 -2.47 13.31
CA ALA A 319 -20.80 -3.45 13.03
C ALA A 319 -19.50 -2.78 12.54
N GLU A 320 -19.61 -1.72 11.75
CA GLU A 320 -18.48 -0.92 11.29
C GLU A 320 -17.72 -0.29 12.46
N GLU A 321 -18.43 0.43 13.34
CA GLU A 321 -17.82 1.05 14.53
C GLU A 321 -17.20 0.01 15.46
N LYS A 322 -17.87 -1.14 15.65
CA LYS A 322 -17.38 -2.22 16.50
C LYS A 322 -16.09 -2.82 15.99
N ASN A 323 -16.01 -3.14 14.69
CA ASN A 323 -14.87 -3.88 14.14
C ASN A 323 -13.70 -2.96 13.74
N ILE A 324 -13.97 -1.71 13.36
CA ILE A 324 -12.91 -0.71 13.15
C ILE A 324 -12.45 -0.15 14.52
N GLY A 325 -13.37 0.02 15.47
CA GLY A 325 -13.09 0.65 16.76
C GLY A 325 -13.04 2.18 16.70
N LEU A 326 -13.76 2.80 15.76
CA LEU A 326 -13.84 4.25 15.62
C LEU A 326 -15.29 4.74 15.71
N PRO A 327 -15.56 5.86 16.40
CA PRO A 327 -16.88 6.48 16.41
C PRO A 327 -17.11 7.17 15.06
N LEU A 328 -18.03 6.65 14.26
CA LEU A 328 -18.22 7.08 12.87
C LEU A 328 -19.67 7.47 12.63
N ALA A 329 -19.89 8.63 12.02
CA ALA A 329 -21.22 9.04 11.59
C ALA A 329 -21.83 8.04 10.60
N PRO A 330 -23.17 7.89 10.53
CA PRO A 330 -23.81 6.91 9.64
C PRO A 330 -23.44 7.05 8.16
N ASP A 331 -23.18 8.26 7.67
CA ASP A 331 -22.78 8.54 6.28
C ASP A 331 -21.26 8.45 6.05
N CYS A 332 -20.51 8.12 7.09
CA CYS A 332 -19.05 7.94 7.11
C CYS A 332 -18.65 6.47 7.29
N ARG A 333 -19.62 5.54 7.26
CA ARG A 333 -19.35 4.11 7.47
C ARG A 333 -20.16 3.26 6.51
N ARG A 334 -19.56 2.17 6.03
CA ARG A 334 -20.25 1.17 5.20
C ARG A 334 -19.57 -0.18 5.29
N THR A 335 -20.32 -1.22 4.98
CA THR A 335 -19.82 -2.58 4.83
C THR A 335 -19.80 -2.98 3.36
N VAL A 336 -18.70 -3.57 2.90
CA VAL A 336 -18.56 -4.20 1.59
C VAL A 336 -18.27 -5.69 1.79
N VAL A 337 -19.09 -6.56 1.21
CA VAL A 337 -18.79 -7.99 1.15
C VAL A 337 -18.28 -8.31 -0.25
N ALA A 338 -17.03 -8.74 -0.36
CA ALA A 338 -16.37 -9.04 -1.62
C ALA A 338 -15.56 -10.33 -1.48
N ASP A 339 -15.65 -11.22 -2.47
CA ASP A 339 -14.99 -12.53 -2.47
C ASP A 339 -15.24 -13.35 -1.19
N GLY A 340 -16.44 -13.21 -0.61
CA GLY A 340 -16.81 -13.88 0.65
C GLY A 340 -16.23 -13.27 1.93
N VAL A 341 -15.47 -12.18 1.82
CA VAL A 341 -14.87 -11.46 2.95
C VAL A 341 -15.68 -10.21 3.25
N THR A 342 -15.97 -9.99 4.54
CA THR A 342 -16.59 -8.77 5.04
C THR A 342 -15.54 -7.69 5.27
N ASN A 343 -15.76 -6.51 4.71
CA ASN A 343 -14.87 -5.36 4.81
C ASN A 343 -15.63 -4.18 5.40
N TYR A 344 -15.17 -3.69 6.55
CA TYR A 344 -15.75 -2.51 7.18
C TYR A 344 -14.94 -1.28 6.78
N ILE A 345 -15.60 -0.26 6.23
CA ILE A 345 -14.97 0.98 5.78
C ILE A 345 -15.48 2.14 6.65
N GLY A 346 -14.54 2.92 7.18
CA GLY A 346 -14.77 4.18 7.86
C GLY A 346 -14.05 5.33 7.16
N ASP A 347 -14.75 6.44 6.97
CA ASP A 347 -14.24 7.64 6.32
C ASP A 347 -14.22 8.83 7.31
N LEU A 348 -13.15 9.62 7.32
CA LEU A 348 -13.15 10.95 7.93
C LEU A 348 -13.28 11.99 6.82
N LYS A 349 -14.41 12.71 6.85
CA LYS A 349 -14.73 13.75 5.88
C LYS A 349 -14.12 15.08 6.29
N SER A 350 -13.52 15.75 5.32
CA SER A 350 -13.10 17.14 5.45
C SER A 350 -14.31 18.07 5.62
N GLY A 351 -14.08 19.34 5.98
CA GLY A 351 -15.16 20.33 6.13
C GLY A 351 -15.99 20.60 4.88
N ASP A 352 -15.53 20.20 3.69
CA ASP A 352 -16.27 20.26 2.42
C ASP A 352 -17.10 18.99 2.12
N GLY A 353 -17.11 18.01 3.04
CA GLY A 353 -17.86 16.77 2.92
C GLY A 353 -17.16 15.65 2.16
N VAL A 354 -15.96 15.88 1.60
CA VAL A 354 -15.21 14.85 0.87
C VAL A 354 -14.48 13.91 1.84
N ALA A 355 -14.62 12.60 1.62
CA ALA A 355 -13.89 11.58 2.35
C ALA A 355 -12.42 11.53 1.89
N ARG A 356 -11.51 12.11 2.70
CA ARG A 356 -10.08 12.15 2.39
C ARG A 356 -9.22 11.26 3.28
N VAL A 357 -9.76 10.71 4.36
CA VAL A 357 -9.11 9.68 5.17
C VAL A 357 -10.03 8.47 5.18
N ARG A 358 -9.59 7.35 4.61
CA ARG A 358 -10.34 6.10 4.61
C ARG A 358 -9.58 5.03 5.37
N ILE A 359 -10.27 4.33 6.26
CA ILE A 359 -9.76 3.22 7.06
C ILE A 359 -10.63 2.02 6.78
N MET A 360 -10.02 0.92 6.35
CA MET A 360 -10.70 -0.32 6.02
C MET A 360 -10.13 -1.48 6.82
N CYS A 361 -11.04 -2.20 7.49
CA CYS A 361 -10.76 -3.41 8.25
C CYS A 361 -11.33 -4.63 7.50
N GLU A 362 -10.46 -5.55 7.11
CA GLU A 362 -10.84 -6.79 6.42
C GLU A 362 -10.96 -7.92 7.44
N MET A 363 -12.13 -8.56 7.50
CA MET A 363 -12.38 -9.59 8.51
C MET A 363 -11.76 -10.93 8.12
N ASN A 364 -11.26 -11.66 9.12
CA ASN A 364 -10.61 -12.96 8.97
C ASN A 364 -9.36 -12.91 8.08
N MET A 365 -8.67 -11.76 8.03
CA MET A 365 -7.55 -11.55 7.12
C MET A 365 -6.24 -11.34 7.89
N PRO A 366 -5.17 -12.08 7.55
CA PRO A 366 -3.86 -11.93 8.17
C PRO A 366 -3.07 -10.77 7.53
N HIS A 367 -1.77 -10.68 7.86
CA HIS A 367 -0.85 -9.71 7.27
C HIS A 367 -0.47 -10.07 5.82
N TRP A 368 -1.41 -9.89 4.88
CA TRP A 368 -1.17 -10.07 3.45
C TRP A 368 -2.09 -9.16 2.59
N PRO A 369 -1.64 -8.68 1.41
CA PRO A 369 -2.51 -7.97 0.46
C PRO A 369 -3.68 -8.83 -0.02
N THR A 370 -4.80 -8.19 -0.35
CA THR A 370 -6.02 -8.87 -0.81
C THR A 370 -6.52 -8.31 -2.14
N PRO A 371 -7.37 -9.06 -2.87
CA PRO A 371 -8.02 -8.54 -4.06
C PRO A 371 -8.84 -7.27 -3.79
N GLU A 372 -9.57 -7.23 -2.67
CA GLU A 372 -10.41 -6.07 -2.33
C GLU A 372 -9.59 -4.85 -1.92
N MET A 373 -8.45 -5.04 -1.25
CA MET A 373 -7.49 -3.95 -0.98
C MET A 373 -7.10 -3.24 -2.27
N ALA A 374 -6.70 -3.98 -3.31
CA ALA A 374 -6.32 -3.38 -4.59
C ALA A 374 -7.50 -2.64 -5.23
N ARG A 375 -8.71 -3.22 -5.24
CA ARG A 375 -9.91 -2.59 -5.80
C ARG A 375 -10.24 -1.25 -5.11
N GLN A 376 -10.19 -1.22 -3.77
CA GLN A 376 -10.49 -0.03 -2.97
C GLN A 376 -9.42 1.05 -3.07
N ILE A 377 -8.14 0.68 -3.19
CA ILE A 377 -7.05 1.64 -3.43
C ILE A 377 -7.28 2.39 -4.74
N PHE A 378 -7.53 1.67 -5.84
CA PHE A 378 -7.71 2.29 -7.15
C PHE A 378 -9.02 3.08 -7.25
N GLU A 379 -10.10 2.61 -6.63
CA GLU A 379 -11.34 3.39 -6.51
C GLU A 379 -11.06 4.71 -5.80
N PHE A 380 -10.44 4.66 -4.62
CA PHE A 380 -10.16 5.85 -3.83
C PHE A 380 -9.26 6.83 -4.58
N PHE A 381 -8.16 6.35 -5.17
CA PHE A 381 -7.23 7.19 -5.94
C PHE A 381 -7.90 7.86 -7.14
N SER A 382 -8.87 7.21 -7.79
CA SER A 382 -9.50 7.74 -9.00
C SER A 382 -10.21 9.08 -8.80
N HIS A 383 -10.58 9.38 -7.56
CA HIS A 383 -11.22 10.64 -7.19
C HIS A 383 -10.24 11.80 -6.98
N PHE A 384 -8.93 11.56 -6.89
CA PHE A 384 -7.97 12.59 -6.51
C PHE A 384 -6.95 12.87 -7.60
N SER A 385 -6.67 14.16 -7.80
CA SER A 385 -5.52 14.64 -8.56
C SER A 385 -4.81 15.78 -7.83
N ARG A 386 -3.59 16.07 -8.25
CA ARG A 386 -2.72 17.12 -7.75
C ARG A 386 -2.47 18.11 -8.88
N ASP A 387 -2.86 19.36 -8.72
CA ASP A 387 -2.52 20.38 -9.71
C ASP A 387 -0.97 20.47 -9.85
N PRO A 388 -0.40 20.27 -11.05
CA PRO A 388 1.06 20.24 -11.21
C PRO A 388 1.75 21.58 -10.91
N GLU A 389 1.04 22.70 -11.01
CA GLU A 389 1.56 24.05 -10.80
C GLU A 389 1.31 24.53 -9.37
N THR A 390 0.06 24.50 -8.90
CA THR A 390 -0.33 25.05 -7.59
C THR A 390 -0.16 24.06 -6.46
N LYS A 391 -0.04 22.75 -6.78
CA LYS A 391 -0.04 21.64 -5.82
C LYS A 391 -1.34 21.53 -5.02
N GLU A 392 -2.43 22.12 -5.50
CA GLU A 392 -3.75 21.93 -4.91
C GLU A 392 -4.25 20.49 -5.09
N SER A 393 -4.93 19.96 -4.07
CA SER A 393 -5.59 18.64 -4.15
C SER A 393 -6.98 18.85 -4.73
N ILE A 394 -7.25 18.21 -5.86
CA ILE A 394 -8.53 18.29 -6.57
C ILE A 394 -9.28 16.98 -6.38
N TYR A 395 -10.54 17.08 -5.94
CA TYR A 395 -11.46 15.96 -5.86
C TYR A 395 -12.40 15.95 -7.07
N THR A 396 -12.66 14.78 -7.65
CA THR A 396 -13.64 14.54 -8.70
C THR A 396 -14.59 13.44 -8.23
N GLU A 397 -15.89 13.70 -8.30
CA GLU A 397 -16.94 12.75 -7.91
C GLU A 397 -16.96 11.47 -8.74
#